data_AF-U4U351-F1
#
_entry.id   AF-U4U351-F1
#
_cell.length_a   1.000
_cell.length_b   1.000
_cell.length_c   1.000
_cell.angle_alpha   90.00
_cell.angle_beta   90.00
_cell.angle_gamma   90.00
#
_symmetry.space_group_name_H-M   'P 1'
#
loop_
_entity.id
_entity.type
_entity.pdbx_description
1 polymer ?
#
loop_
_entity_poly.entity_id
_entity_poly.type
_entity_poly.pdbx_seq_one_letter_code
_entity_poly.pdbx_strand_id
1 'polypeptide(L)'
;MNNLHVLNTIVSDYKRLGIVMDGDCMDAKTFLLRCEKYKVFDTKHFWLVLHSSSSYRYLFENANLNIDSEVKVAYPSTNLTTDETRYILDEVYNPAYGKGGHLKSFKTGTYGTNNEFHMDKMKNKYVVRRNLTGVHFKSLVVLSEPFEKPLENYLLKDSHIEVDSLNRFHARLLKYCRDYHNFSVGYVEVTNSWGYYQPDGTMDGLVGSLERKLIDFGSSPLVIKTERAKFISFGRGTWPLR
;
A
#
# COMPACT_ATOMS: atom_id res chain seq x y z
N MET A 1 28.67 21.29 -3.84
CA MET A 1 28.67 20.28 -2.75
C MET A 1 27.43 20.51 -1.90
N ASN A 2 26.45 19.58 -1.89
CA ASN A 2 25.44 19.41 -0.83
C ASN A 2 24.37 18.35 -1.19
N ASN A 3 24.79 17.20 -1.74
CA ASN A 3 23.91 16.03 -1.95
C ASN A 3 23.93 15.04 -0.77
N LEU A 4 24.61 15.36 0.34
CA LEU A 4 24.76 14.44 1.47
C LEU A 4 23.47 14.26 2.31
N HIS A 5 22.57 15.25 2.34
CA HIS A 5 21.38 15.18 3.21
C HIS A 5 20.23 14.32 2.66
N VAL A 6 20.07 14.22 1.33
CA VAL A 6 19.04 13.33 0.74
C VAL A 6 19.48 11.87 0.84
N LEU A 7 20.78 11.59 0.65
CA LEU A 7 21.33 10.25 0.85
C LEU A 7 21.26 9.82 2.32
N ASN A 8 21.50 10.71 3.29
CA ASN A 8 21.36 10.34 4.72
C ASN A 8 19.90 10.08 5.14
N THR A 9 18.92 10.66 4.45
CA THR A 9 17.49 10.31 4.65
C THR A 9 17.11 9.01 3.94
N ILE A 10 17.80 8.66 2.84
CA ILE A 10 17.65 7.38 2.11
C ILE A 10 18.41 6.25 2.80
N VAL A 11 19.47 6.56 3.55
CA VAL A 11 20.21 5.66 4.46
C VAL A 11 19.64 5.82 5.88
N SER A 12 18.31 5.90 6.02
CA SER A 12 17.71 5.60 7.33
C SER A 12 18.03 4.13 7.61
N ASP A 13 18.59 3.81 8.77
CA ASP A 13 18.93 2.45 9.21
C ASP A 13 17.79 1.45 8.90
N TYR A 14 17.81 0.83 7.72
CA TYR A 14 16.82 -0.15 7.27
C TYR A 14 17.17 -1.50 7.91
N LYS A 15 17.12 -1.57 9.24
CA LYS A 15 17.23 -2.83 9.96
C LYS A 15 15.97 -3.65 9.63
N ARG A 16 16.16 -4.70 8.84
CA ARG A 16 15.13 -5.70 8.59
C ARG A 16 15.05 -6.63 9.79
N LEU A 17 13.85 -6.90 10.28
CA LEU A 17 13.61 -7.82 11.39
C LEU A 17 12.91 -9.06 10.86
N GLY A 18 13.51 -10.23 11.11
CA GLY A 18 12.84 -11.51 10.92
C GLY A 18 12.03 -11.85 12.18
N ILE A 19 10.76 -12.20 12.01
CA ILE A 19 9.87 -12.60 13.10
C ILE A 19 9.39 -14.01 12.80
N VAL A 20 9.69 -14.95 13.69
CA VAL A 20 9.18 -16.32 13.60
C VAL A 20 8.10 -16.49 14.67
N MET A 21 6.95 -17.01 14.27
CA MET A 21 5.78 -17.17 15.12
C MET A 21 5.21 -18.56 14.98
N ASP A 22 4.85 -19.19 16.10
CA ASP A 22 4.02 -20.39 16.11
C ASP A 22 2.55 -19.98 15.93
N GLY A 23 1.96 -20.39 14.80
CA GLY A 23 0.58 -20.11 14.42
C GLY A 23 -0.44 -21.09 14.99
N ASP A 24 -0.01 -22.23 15.55
CA ASP A 24 -0.90 -23.20 16.19
C ASP A 24 -1.21 -22.85 17.65
N CYS A 25 -0.51 -21.84 18.20
CA CYS A 25 -0.80 -21.29 19.52
C CYS A 25 -2.23 -20.72 19.62
N MET A 26 -2.92 -20.97 20.74
CA MET A 26 -4.31 -20.54 20.97
C MET A 26 -4.54 -19.03 20.77
N ASP A 27 -3.58 -18.20 21.18
CA ASP A 27 -3.67 -16.74 21.08
C ASP A 27 -3.07 -16.16 19.79
N ALA A 28 -2.63 -16.99 18.83
CA ALA A 28 -1.95 -16.54 17.62
C ALA A 28 -2.76 -15.50 16.82
N LYS A 29 -4.04 -15.77 16.57
CA LYS A 29 -4.93 -14.83 15.88
C LYS A 29 -5.06 -13.51 16.65
N THR A 30 -5.30 -13.58 17.95
CA THR A 30 -5.43 -12.38 18.81
C THR A 30 -4.15 -11.54 18.82
N PHE A 31 -2.99 -12.19 18.83
CA PHE A 31 -1.70 -11.54 18.74
C PHE A 31 -1.53 -10.80 17.40
N LEU A 32 -1.79 -11.46 16.27
CA LEU A 32 -1.72 -10.85 14.93
C LEU A 32 -2.66 -9.65 14.77
N LEU A 33 -3.86 -9.70 15.36
CA LEU A 33 -4.78 -8.56 15.37
C LEU A 33 -4.23 -7.37 16.17
N ARG A 34 -3.56 -7.63 17.31
CA ARG A 34 -2.95 -6.57 18.13
C ARG A 34 -1.72 -5.94 17.47
N CYS A 35 -1.03 -6.66 16.59
CA CYS A 35 0.12 -6.18 15.84
C CYS A 35 -0.17 -4.94 14.98
N GLU A 36 -1.44 -4.72 14.60
CA GLU A 36 -1.88 -3.51 13.87
C GLU A 36 -1.37 -2.21 14.52
N LYS A 37 -1.46 -2.12 15.86
CA LYS A 37 -1.07 -0.91 16.61
C LYS A 37 0.41 -0.57 16.47
N TYR A 38 1.23 -1.57 16.16
CA TYR A 38 2.69 -1.46 16.08
C TYR A 38 3.20 -1.29 14.64
N LYS A 39 2.32 -1.36 13.63
CA LYS A 39 2.66 -1.22 12.20
C LYS A 39 3.76 -2.19 11.74
N VAL A 40 3.73 -3.42 12.26
CA VAL A 40 4.73 -4.45 11.99
C VAL A 40 4.41 -5.31 10.76
N PHE A 41 3.43 -4.92 9.95
CA PHE A 41 3.10 -5.56 8.67
C PHE A 41 3.50 -4.66 7.51
N ASP A 42 4.79 -4.38 7.41
CA ASP A 42 5.40 -3.45 6.46
C ASP A 42 6.57 -4.11 5.70
N THR A 43 7.33 -3.29 4.97
CA THR A 43 8.53 -3.73 4.21
C THR A 43 9.77 -4.03 5.05
N LYS A 44 9.71 -3.86 6.38
CA LYS A 44 10.85 -4.02 7.30
C LYS A 44 10.73 -5.27 8.17
N HIS A 45 9.52 -5.73 8.44
CA HIS A 45 9.24 -6.88 9.29
C HIS A 45 8.85 -8.10 8.45
N PHE A 46 9.75 -9.07 8.38
CA PHE A 46 9.59 -10.30 7.60
C PHE A 46 9.08 -11.41 8.52
N TRP A 47 7.82 -11.78 8.35
CA TRP A 47 7.15 -12.78 9.16
C TRP A 47 7.25 -14.16 8.54
N LEU A 48 7.62 -15.15 9.36
CA LEU A 48 7.47 -16.56 9.11
C LEU A 48 6.55 -17.15 10.18
N VAL A 49 5.32 -17.47 9.80
CA VAL A 49 4.36 -18.15 10.68
C VAL A 49 4.43 -19.65 10.40
N LEU A 50 4.70 -20.44 11.43
CA LEU A 50 4.67 -21.89 11.35
C LEU A 50 3.25 -22.38 11.66
N HIS A 51 2.74 -23.34 10.91
CA HIS A 51 1.40 -23.89 11.16
C HIS A 51 1.35 -25.38 10.81
N SER A 52 0.49 -26.12 11.48
CA SER A 52 0.37 -27.58 11.35
C SER A 52 -0.29 -28.04 10.05
N SER A 53 -0.99 -27.14 9.34
CA SER A 53 -1.74 -27.48 8.11
C SER A 53 -1.90 -26.31 7.14
N SER A 54 -2.43 -26.57 5.95
CA SER A 54 -2.82 -25.53 4.97
C SER A 54 -4.00 -24.66 5.41
N SER A 55 -4.69 -25.03 6.49
CA SER A 55 -5.86 -24.33 7.03
C SER A 55 -5.48 -23.15 7.92
N TYR A 56 -4.51 -22.31 7.53
CA TYR A 56 -3.99 -21.21 8.36
C TYR A 56 -4.70 -19.86 8.14
N ARG A 57 -5.51 -19.72 7.07
CA ARG A 57 -6.05 -18.41 6.62
C ARG A 57 -6.85 -17.68 7.71
N TYR A 58 -7.49 -18.42 8.61
CA TYR A 58 -8.29 -17.86 9.72
C TYR A 58 -7.47 -16.99 10.69
N LEU A 59 -6.14 -17.19 10.77
CA LEU A 59 -5.22 -16.41 11.62
C LEU A 59 -5.12 -14.95 11.17
N PHE A 60 -5.26 -14.72 9.86
CA PHE A 60 -5.09 -13.40 9.23
C PHE A 60 -6.42 -12.73 8.88
N GLU A 61 -7.54 -13.38 9.18
CA GLU A 61 -8.85 -12.74 9.07
C GLU A 61 -8.90 -11.53 9.99
N ASN A 62 -9.23 -10.37 9.41
CA ASN A 62 -9.27 -9.07 10.07
C ASN A 62 -7.91 -8.51 10.52
N ALA A 63 -6.79 -9.18 10.19
CA ALA A 63 -5.47 -8.58 10.37
C ALA A 63 -5.31 -7.42 9.38
N ASN A 64 -4.81 -6.27 9.86
CA ASN A 64 -4.60 -5.08 9.05
C ASN A 64 -3.35 -5.19 8.16
N LEU A 65 -3.37 -6.17 7.25
CA LEU A 65 -2.36 -6.38 6.23
C LEU A 65 -2.55 -5.41 5.07
N ASN A 66 -1.45 -5.07 4.41
CA ASN A 66 -1.39 -4.19 3.25
C ASN A 66 -0.53 -4.81 2.14
N ILE A 67 -0.56 -4.19 0.95
CA ILE A 67 0.12 -4.71 -0.23
C ILE A 67 1.62 -4.94 -0.03
N ASP A 68 2.23 -4.24 0.92
CA ASP A 68 3.64 -4.25 1.24
C ASP A 68 4.00 -5.15 2.43
N SER A 69 3.02 -5.84 3.03
CA SER A 69 3.28 -6.77 4.13
C SER A 69 4.13 -7.96 3.67
N GLU A 70 5.15 -8.30 4.44
CA GLU A 70 6.07 -9.42 4.18
C GLU A 70 5.74 -10.61 5.10
N VAL A 71 4.69 -11.37 4.77
CA VAL A 71 4.26 -12.52 5.58
C VAL A 71 4.33 -13.81 4.76
N LYS A 72 4.99 -14.82 5.33
CA LYS A 72 5.00 -16.19 4.83
C LYS A 72 4.48 -17.14 5.89
N VAL A 73 3.77 -18.18 5.45
CA VAL A 73 3.29 -19.28 6.30
C VAL A 73 3.94 -20.56 5.82
N ALA A 74 4.57 -21.30 6.73
CA ALA A 74 5.15 -22.60 6.47
C ALA A 74 4.31 -23.70 7.15
N TYR A 75 3.95 -24.73 6.39
CA TYR A 75 3.18 -25.86 6.90
C TYR A 75 3.58 -27.17 6.20
N PRO A 76 3.43 -28.34 6.84
CA PRO A 76 3.81 -29.61 6.25
C PRO A 76 2.91 -29.97 5.06
N SER A 77 3.53 -30.53 4.01
CA SER A 77 2.82 -31.09 2.86
C SER A 77 2.06 -32.35 3.27
N THR A 78 0.78 -32.43 2.94
CA THR A 78 -0.07 -33.60 3.23
C THR A 78 0.12 -34.76 2.26
N ASN A 79 0.80 -34.52 1.12
CA ASN A 79 1.03 -35.52 0.07
C ASN A 79 2.45 -36.10 0.19
N LEU A 80 2.70 -36.89 1.22
CA LEU A 80 3.98 -37.56 1.41
C LEU A 80 3.76 -39.07 1.38
N THR A 81 4.12 -39.69 0.25
CA THR A 81 4.24 -41.14 0.09
C THR A 81 5.60 -41.67 0.56
N THR A 82 6.49 -40.77 0.99
CA THR A 82 7.86 -41.05 1.43
C THR A 82 8.12 -40.38 2.78
N ASP A 83 9.04 -40.93 3.58
CA ASP A 83 9.50 -40.41 4.90
C ASP A 83 10.17 -39.01 4.85
N GLU A 84 10.02 -38.26 3.76
CA GLU A 84 10.62 -36.95 3.59
C GLU A 84 9.67 -35.85 4.05
N THR A 85 9.98 -35.19 5.18
CA THR A 85 9.23 -34.00 5.59
C THR A 85 9.47 -32.87 4.59
N ARG A 86 8.41 -32.43 3.90
CA ARG A 86 8.43 -31.26 3.02
C ARG A 86 7.46 -30.22 3.55
N TYR A 87 7.95 -28.99 3.70
CA TYR A 87 7.15 -27.83 4.05
C TYR A 87 6.79 -27.04 2.80
N ILE A 88 5.56 -26.56 2.74
CA ILE A 88 5.08 -25.61 1.74
C ILE A 88 5.17 -24.22 2.35
N LEU A 89 5.65 -23.25 1.55
CA LEU A 89 5.65 -21.84 1.94
C LEU A 89 4.64 -21.07 1.11
N ASP A 90 3.60 -20.59 1.78
CA ASP A 90 2.63 -19.66 1.21
C ASP A 90 2.99 -18.23 1.58
N GLU A 91 2.74 -17.30 0.67
CA GLU A 91 2.77 -15.87 0.95
C GLU A 91 1.37 -15.39 1.22
N VAL A 92 1.24 -14.53 2.23
CA VAL A 92 -0.05 -14.03 2.71
C VAL A 92 0.00 -12.51 2.74
N TYR A 93 -0.98 -11.85 2.15
CA TYR A 93 -1.09 -10.39 2.17
C TYR A 93 -2.54 -9.96 1.93
N ASN A 94 -2.82 -8.68 2.11
CA ASN A 94 -4.07 -8.06 1.66
C ASN A 94 -3.70 -6.81 0.87
N PRO A 95 -4.31 -6.52 -0.29
CA PRO A 95 -4.05 -5.26 -1.01
C PRO A 95 -4.15 -4.00 -0.12
N ALA A 96 -5.17 -3.93 0.73
CA ALA A 96 -5.35 -2.91 1.77
C ALA A 96 -6.57 -3.27 2.64
N TYR A 97 -6.38 -3.94 3.78
CA TYR A 97 -7.50 -4.43 4.61
C TYR A 97 -8.43 -3.30 5.05
N GLY A 98 -7.88 -2.23 5.62
CA GLY A 98 -8.66 -1.07 6.08
C GLY A 98 -9.38 -0.28 4.98
N LYS A 99 -9.24 -0.69 3.70
CA LYS A 99 -9.83 -0.07 2.52
C LYS A 99 -10.72 -1.03 1.72
N GLY A 100 -11.11 -2.16 2.32
CA GLY A 100 -11.99 -3.16 1.70
C GLY A 100 -11.27 -4.25 0.91
N GLY A 101 -9.94 -4.24 0.87
CA GLY A 101 -9.18 -5.30 0.23
C GLY A 101 -9.41 -6.67 0.89
N HIS A 102 -9.22 -7.74 0.11
CA HIS A 102 -9.40 -9.12 0.58
C HIS A 102 -8.07 -9.84 0.78
N LEU A 103 -8.04 -10.73 1.78
CA LEU A 103 -6.87 -11.57 2.06
C LEU A 103 -6.55 -12.45 0.84
N LYS A 104 -5.30 -12.42 0.41
CA LYS A 104 -4.76 -13.24 -0.68
C LYS A 104 -3.65 -14.12 -0.14
N SER A 105 -3.62 -15.37 -0.59
CA SER A 105 -2.49 -16.24 -0.35
C SER A 105 -2.20 -17.11 -1.56
N PHE A 106 -0.93 -17.43 -1.76
CA PHE A 106 -0.48 -18.27 -2.86
C PHE A 106 0.85 -18.94 -2.50
N LYS A 107 1.07 -20.15 -3.04
CA LYS A 107 2.31 -20.89 -2.86
C LYS A 107 3.48 -20.17 -3.49
N THR A 108 4.58 -20.11 -2.75
CA THR A 108 5.82 -19.42 -3.15
C THR A 108 7.03 -20.34 -3.24
N GLY A 109 6.97 -21.49 -2.60
CA GLY A 109 8.04 -22.48 -2.66
C GLY A 109 7.82 -23.64 -1.72
N THR A 110 8.86 -24.44 -1.59
CA THR A 110 8.92 -25.60 -0.71
C THR A 110 10.28 -25.68 -0.02
N TYR A 111 10.30 -26.26 1.17
CA TYR A 111 11.52 -26.54 1.93
C TYR A 111 11.55 -28.03 2.30
N GLY A 112 12.63 -28.75 1.97
CA GLY A 112 12.71 -30.20 2.06
C GLY A 112 13.91 -30.74 2.84
N THR A 113 13.97 -32.08 2.94
CA THR A 113 14.86 -32.89 3.80
C THR A 113 16.36 -32.67 3.60
N ASN A 114 16.81 -32.17 2.46
CA ASN A 114 18.23 -31.83 2.22
C ASN A 114 18.57 -30.36 2.55
N ASN A 115 17.74 -29.69 3.37
CA ASN A 115 17.78 -28.25 3.61
C ASN A 115 17.67 -27.40 2.32
N GLU A 116 17.13 -28.00 1.25
CA GLU A 116 16.97 -27.32 -0.01
C GLU A 116 15.70 -26.47 0.01
N PHE A 117 15.90 -25.17 -0.20
CA PHE A 117 14.82 -24.23 -0.39
C PHE A 117 14.58 -24.02 -1.89
N HIS A 118 13.44 -24.51 -2.36
CA HIS A 118 13.00 -24.36 -3.74
C HIS A 118 11.95 -23.28 -3.82
N MET A 119 12.31 -22.12 -4.38
CA MET A 119 11.35 -21.09 -4.75
C MET A 119 10.70 -21.47 -6.07
N ASP A 120 9.37 -21.46 -6.11
CA ASP A 120 8.67 -21.53 -7.39
C ASP A 120 9.14 -20.33 -8.25
N LYS A 121 9.25 -20.49 -9.58
CA LYS A 121 9.63 -19.41 -10.51
C LYS A 121 8.64 -18.25 -10.38
N MET A 122 8.87 -17.38 -9.41
CA MET A 122 7.91 -16.37 -9.04
C MET A 122 8.06 -15.20 -9.99
N LYS A 123 6.93 -14.76 -10.57
CA LYS A 123 6.86 -13.41 -11.14
C LYS A 123 7.20 -12.44 -10.00
N ASN A 124 7.91 -11.36 -10.31
CA ASN A 124 8.20 -10.29 -9.36
C ASN A 124 6.95 -9.98 -8.51
N LYS A 125 7.09 -9.99 -7.17
CA LYS A 125 5.96 -9.80 -6.24
C LYS A 125 5.13 -8.56 -6.55
N TYR A 126 5.74 -7.47 -7.03
CA TYR A 126 5.02 -6.26 -7.42
C TYR A 126 4.05 -6.51 -8.58
N VAL A 127 4.40 -7.40 -9.52
CA VAL A 127 3.53 -7.80 -10.63
C VAL A 127 2.37 -8.67 -10.15
N VAL A 128 2.64 -9.59 -9.21
CA VAL A 128 1.60 -10.48 -8.65
C VAL A 128 0.61 -9.70 -7.78
N ARG A 129 1.12 -8.74 -7.01
CA ARG A 129 0.32 -7.94 -6.07
C ARG A 129 -0.32 -6.69 -6.72
N ARG A 130 -0.06 -6.41 -8.01
CA ARG A 130 -0.52 -5.19 -8.69
C ARG A 130 -2.03 -4.98 -8.72
N ASN A 131 -2.80 -6.06 -8.61
CA ASN A 131 -4.25 -6.05 -8.70
C ASN A 131 -4.86 -5.79 -7.31
N LEU A 132 -5.51 -4.63 -7.20
CA LEU A 132 -6.12 -4.04 -6.02
C LEU A 132 -7.66 -4.14 -6.04
N THR A 133 -8.25 -5.15 -6.72
CA THR A 133 -9.72 -5.37 -6.70
C THR A 133 -10.24 -5.36 -5.26
N GLY A 134 -11.34 -4.63 -5.03
CA GLY A 134 -11.99 -4.48 -3.72
C GLY A 134 -11.43 -3.34 -2.87
N VAL A 135 -10.31 -2.72 -3.28
CA VAL A 135 -9.77 -1.56 -2.59
C VAL A 135 -10.52 -0.29 -3.01
N HIS A 136 -10.98 0.46 -2.01
CA HIS A 136 -11.68 1.73 -2.16
C HIS A 136 -10.88 2.85 -1.49
N PHE A 137 -10.22 3.69 -2.30
CA PHE A 137 -9.47 4.84 -1.79
C PHE A 137 -10.35 6.09 -1.70
N LYS A 138 -9.95 7.00 -0.81
CA LYS A 138 -10.43 8.37 -0.74
C LYS A 138 -9.41 9.31 -1.37
N SER A 139 -9.87 10.25 -2.17
CA SER A 139 -9.00 11.27 -2.76
C SER A 139 -9.56 12.67 -2.56
N LEU A 140 -8.74 13.68 -2.84
CA LEU A 140 -9.14 15.08 -2.86
C LEU A 140 -8.53 15.78 -4.07
N VAL A 141 -9.31 16.65 -4.70
CA VAL A 141 -8.88 17.55 -5.77
C VAL A 141 -9.02 19.01 -5.33
N VAL A 142 -8.03 19.82 -5.69
CA VAL A 142 -8.01 21.26 -5.47
C VAL A 142 -8.50 21.96 -6.74
N LEU A 143 -9.62 22.66 -6.61
CA LEU A 143 -10.20 23.51 -7.65
C LEU A 143 -10.45 24.89 -7.03
N SER A 144 -9.81 25.92 -7.57
CA SER A 144 -9.92 27.29 -7.04
C SER A 144 -11.20 27.99 -7.48
N GLU A 145 -11.72 27.61 -8.65
CA GLU A 145 -12.90 28.21 -9.25
C GLU A 145 -14.10 27.24 -9.23
N PRO A 146 -15.34 27.76 -9.32
CA PRO A 146 -16.53 26.93 -9.53
C PRO A 146 -16.41 26.07 -10.78
N PHE A 147 -16.94 24.85 -10.71
CA PHE A 147 -16.90 23.89 -11.81
C PHE A 147 -18.29 23.30 -12.09
N GLU A 148 -18.49 22.84 -13.32
CA GLU A 148 -19.72 22.16 -13.71
C GLU A 148 -19.79 20.75 -13.11
N LYS A 149 -20.89 20.41 -12.43
CA LYS A 149 -21.09 19.05 -11.91
C LYS A 149 -21.56 18.11 -13.02
N PRO A 150 -21.22 16.80 -12.94
CA PRO A 150 -20.43 16.14 -11.90
C PRO A 150 -18.91 16.29 -12.11
N LEU A 151 -18.16 16.24 -11.00
CA LEU A 151 -16.70 16.47 -10.97
C LEU A 151 -15.92 15.59 -11.97
N GLU A 152 -16.27 14.31 -12.08
CA GLU A 152 -15.60 13.39 -13.01
C GLU A 152 -15.77 13.84 -14.47
N ASN A 153 -16.98 14.27 -14.85
CA ASN A 153 -17.24 14.81 -16.19
C ASN A 153 -16.47 16.11 -16.42
N TYR A 154 -16.43 16.99 -15.42
CA TYR A 154 -15.66 18.22 -15.51
C TYR A 154 -14.18 17.94 -15.79
N LEU A 155 -13.55 17.04 -15.02
CA LEU A 155 -12.11 16.77 -15.14
C LEU A 155 -11.73 15.93 -16.36
N LEU A 156 -12.65 15.12 -16.91
CA LEU A 156 -12.33 14.18 -17.99
C LEU A 156 -12.76 14.65 -19.39
N LYS A 157 -13.72 15.58 -19.51
CA LYS A 157 -14.13 16.13 -20.83
C LYS A 157 -13.01 16.95 -21.49
N ASP A 158 -13.02 16.98 -22.82
CA ASP A 158 -12.07 17.74 -23.65
C ASP A 158 -12.48 19.19 -23.90
N SER A 159 -13.70 19.59 -23.52
CA SER A 159 -14.15 20.99 -23.56
C SER A 159 -13.35 21.85 -22.59
N HIS A 160 -12.90 23.03 -23.03
CA HIS A 160 -12.16 24.00 -22.21
C HIS A 160 -10.92 23.41 -21.53
N ILE A 161 -10.15 22.61 -22.28
CA ILE A 161 -8.97 21.91 -21.77
C ILE A 161 -7.88 22.86 -21.24
N GLU A 162 -7.90 24.12 -21.67
CA GLU A 162 -7.05 25.20 -21.18
C GLU A 162 -7.31 25.56 -19.70
N VAL A 163 -8.54 25.33 -19.21
CA VAL A 163 -8.92 25.59 -17.82
C VAL A 163 -8.58 24.38 -16.96
N ASP A 164 -7.91 24.61 -15.82
CA ASP A 164 -7.53 23.55 -14.88
C ASP A 164 -6.72 22.41 -15.52
N SER A 165 -5.94 22.73 -16.55
CA SER A 165 -5.22 21.78 -17.41
C SER A 165 -4.41 20.74 -16.63
N LEU A 166 -3.71 21.16 -15.56
CA LEU A 166 -2.94 20.25 -14.71
C LEU A 166 -3.82 19.33 -13.84
N ASN A 167 -4.96 19.82 -13.35
CA ASN A 167 -5.94 19.00 -12.64
C ASN A 167 -6.56 17.97 -13.59
N ARG A 168 -6.94 18.38 -14.81
CA ARG A 168 -7.45 17.48 -15.87
C ARG A 168 -6.42 16.41 -16.25
N PHE A 169 -5.15 16.79 -16.38
CA PHE A 169 -4.06 15.85 -16.62
C PHE A 169 -3.93 14.82 -15.49
N HIS A 170 -3.92 15.25 -14.22
CA HIS A 170 -3.86 14.34 -13.07
C HIS A 170 -5.09 13.42 -12.98
N ALA A 171 -6.29 13.91 -13.28
CA ALA A 171 -7.50 13.10 -13.28
C ALA A 171 -7.42 11.96 -14.31
N ARG A 172 -6.90 12.24 -15.52
CA ARG A 172 -6.67 11.23 -16.56
C ARG A 172 -5.59 10.24 -16.17
N LEU A 173 -4.47 10.73 -15.62
CA LEU A 173 -3.40 9.85 -15.11
C LEU A 173 -3.92 8.90 -14.05
N LEU A 174 -4.71 9.40 -13.09
CA LEU A 174 -5.31 8.58 -12.05
C LEU A 174 -6.33 7.59 -12.59
N LYS A 175 -7.10 7.96 -13.61
CA LYS A 175 -7.97 7.01 -14.32
C LYS A 175 -7.15 5.84 -14.87
N TYR A 176 -6.03 6.10 -15.54
CA TYR A 176 -5.15 5.02 -16.02
C TYR A 176 -4.54 4.19 -14.88
N CYS A 177 -4.11 4.81 -13.79
CA CYS A 177 -3.62 4.09 -12.62
C CYS A 177 -4.69 3.18 -12.01
N ARG A 178 -5.92 3.70 -11.90
CA ARG A 178 -7.10 2.97 -11.42
C ARG A 178 -7.37 1.75 -12.28
N ASP A 179 -7.43 1.94 -13.59
CA ASP A 179 -7.74 0.87 -14.54
C ASP A 179 -6.60 -0.18 -14.60
N TYR A 180 -5.33 0.25 -14.50
CA TYR A 180 -4.17 -0.65 -14.50
C TYR A 180 -4.04 -1.49 -13.23
N HIS A 181 -4.33 -0.89 -12.07
CA HIS A 181 -4.22 -1.55 -10.77
C HIS A 181 -5.55 -2.12 -10.25
N ASN A 182 -6.66 -1.86 -10.94
CA ASN A 182 -8.00 -2.34 -10.61
C ASN A 182 -8.49 -1.97 -9.19
N PHE A 183 -8.15 -0.77 -8.69
CA PHE A 183 -8.77 -0.21 -7.48
C PHE A 183 -9.95 0.69 -7.87
N SER A 184 -10.66 1.20 -6.87
CA SER A 184 -11.66 2.25 -7.07
C SER A 184 -11.40 3.44 -6.15
N VAL A 185 -11.97 4.59 -6.51
CA VAL A 185 -11.95 5.79 -5.69
C VAL A 185 -13.39 6.03 -5.24
N GLY A 186 -13.69 5.69 -4.00
CA GLY A 186 -15.06 5.71 -3.48
C GLY A 186 -15.59 7.13 -3.27
N TYR A 187 -14.69 8.08 -3.01
CA TYR A 187 -15.05 9.48 -2.80
C TYR A 187 -13.90 10.40 -3.20
N VAL A 188 -14.23 11.50 -3.88
CA VAL A 188 -13.30 12.57 -4.24
C VAL A 188 -13.81 13.87 -3.62
N GLU A 189 -13.11 14.35 -2.60
CA GLU A 189 -13.36 15.66 -1.99
C GLU A 189 -12.89 16.79 -2.90
N VAL A 190 -13.53 17.95 -2.79
CA VAL A 190 -13.08 19.18 -3.46
C VAL A 190 -12.74 20.21 -2.40
N THR A 191 -11.58 20.83 -2.53
CA THR A 191 -11.17 22.00 -1.74
C THR A 191 -10.63 23.08 -2.67
N ASN A 192 -10.49 24.31 -2.18
CA ASN A 192 -9.83 25.41 -2.89
C ASN A 192 -8.42 25.70 -2.36
N SER A 193 -7.92 24.94 -1.37
CA SER A 193 -6.61 25.13 -0.77
C SER A 193 -5.67 23.95 -1.04
N TRP A 194 -4.45 24.25 -1.51
CA TRP A 194 -3.39 23.25 -1.69
C TRP A 194 -2.75 22.80 -0.37
N GLY A 195 -2.93 23.55 0.72
CA GLY A 195 -2.21 23.33 1.97
C GLY A 195 -1.17 24.40 2.24
N TYR A 196 -1.55 25.28 3.15
CA TYR A 196 -0.84 26.40 3.73
C TYR A 196 -0.84 26.27 5.25
N TYR A 197 0.24 26.75 5.87
CA TYR A 197 0.36 26.76 7.32
C TYR A 197 -0.74 27.58 7.97
N GLN A 198 -1.32 27.02 9.01
CA GLN A 198 -2.25 27.68 9.90
C GLN A 198 -1.52 28.16 11.17
N PRO A 199 -2.08 29.13 11.91
CA PRO A 199 -1.47 29.63 13.15
C PRO A 199 -1.22 28.56 14.22
N ASP A 200 -1.97 27.46 14.18
CA ASP A 200 -1.84 26.32 15.10
C ASP A 200 -0.71 25.33 14.74
N GLY A 201 0.02 25.60 13.65
CA GLY A 201 1.13 24.77 13.17
C GLY A 201 0.72 23.63 12.24
N THR A 202 -0.58 23.46 11.95
CA THR A 202 -1.09 22.46 10.99
C THR A 202 -1.14 23.03 9.57
N MET A 203 -1.42 22.17 8.59
CA MET A 203 -1.81 22.61 7.24
C MET A 203 -3.31 22.46 6.99
N ASP A 204 -3.85 23.33 6.15
CA ASP A 204 -5.22 23.22 5.63
C ASP A 204 -5.25 22.44 4.30
N GLY A 205 -6.42 22.43 3.64
CA GLY A 205 -6.56 21.98 2.26
C GLY A 205 -6.05 20.55 2.00
N LEU A 206 -5.53 20.34 0.79
CA LEU A 206 -5.02 19.03 0.36
C LEU A 206 -3.95 18.46 1.29
N VAL A 207 -2.93 19.23 1.65
CA VAL A 207 -1.83 18.73 2.51
C VAL A 207 -2.34 18.40 3.90
N GLY A 208 -3.20 19.25 4.49
CA GLY A 208 -3.80 19.01 5.79
C GLY A 208 -4.69 17.76 5.82
N SER A 209 -5.46 17.52 4.76
CA SER A 209 -6.28 16.30 4.65
C SER A 209 -5.43 15.03 4.55
N LEU A 210 -4.27 15.08 3.89
CA LEU A 210 -3.31 13.98 3.86
C LEU A 210 -2.63 13.77 5.22
N GLU A 211 -2.18 14.84 5.86
CA GLU A 211 -1.54 14.81 7.19
C GLU A 211 -2.46 14.12 8.21
N ARG A 212 -3.74 14.50 8.23
CA ARG A 212 -4.77 13.96 9.11
C ARG A 212 -5.34 12.61 8.64
N LYS A 213 -4.84 12.05 7.53
CA LYS A 213 -5.28 10.77 6.93
C LYS A 213 -6.79 10.72 6.63
N LEU A 214 -7.38 11.87 6.30
CA LEU A 214 -8.79 11.95 5.88
C LEU A 214 -8.96 11.39 4.46
N ILE A 215 -7.89 11.48 3.66
CA ILE A 215 -7.78 10.96 2.31
C ILE A 215 -6.52 10.09 2.17
N ASP A 216 -6.49 9.24 1.13
CA ASP A 216 -5.40 8.30 0.86
C ASP A 216 -4.35 8.89 -0.09
N PHE A 217 -4.77 9.72 -1.05
CA PHE A 217 -3.88 10.45 -1.94
C PHE A 217 -4.54 11.73 -2.48
N GLY A 218 -3.75 12.64 -3.04
CA GLY A 218 -4.23 13.82 -3.74
C GLY A 218 -4.37 13.60 -5.25
N SER A 219 -5.47 14.08 -5.83
CA SER A 219 -5.75 14.06 -7.28
C SER A 219 -5.41 15.37 -8.00
N SER A 220 -4.53 16.20 -7.41
CA SER A 220 -4.19 17.53 -7.93
C SER A 220 -2.69 17.73 -8.11
N PRO A 221 -2.28 18.68 -8.98
CA PRO A 221 -0.88 19.07 -9.07
C PRO A 221 -0.45 19.67 -7.73
N LEU A 222 0.69 19.21 -7.22
CA LEU A 222 1.26 19.71 -5.98
C LEU A 222 2.76 19.90 -6.18
N VAL A 223 3.21 21.14 -6.07
CA VAL A 223 4.64 21.45 -6.10
C VAL A 223 5.31 20.82 -4.89
N ILE A 224 6.36 20.04 -5.16
CA ILE A 224 7.19 19.41 -4.14
C ILE A 224 7.96 20.51 -3.41
N LYS A 225 7.68 20.68 -2.12
CA LYS A 225 8.36 21.64 -1.24
C LYS A 225 8.82 20.92 0.03
N THR A 226 10.02 21.25 0.50
CA THR A 226 10.60 20.69 1.73
C THR A 226 9.72 20.96 2.96
N GLU A 227 9.04 22.10 3.00
CA GLU A 227 8.10 22.45 4.06
C GLU A 227 6.92 21.48 4.16
N ARG A 228 6.43 20.95 3.02
CA ARG A 228 5.33 19.99 2.97
C ARG A 228 5.79 18.56 3.25
N ALA A 229 7.07 18.25 2.97
CA ALA A 229 7.65 16.93 3.21
C ALA A 229 7.67 16.52 4.69
N LYS A 230 7.47 17.47 5.61
CA LYS A 230 7.28 17.20 7.05
C LYS A 230 5.92 16.56 7.36
N PHE A 231 4.93 16.79 6.51
CA PHE A 231 3.53 16.40 6.72
C PHE A 231 3.11 15.24 5.82
N ILE A 232 3.69 15.16 4.62
CA ILE A 232 3.29 14.20 3.59
C ILE A 232 4.49 13.61 2.85
N SER A 233 4.27 12.44 2.27
CA SER A 233 5.19 11.82 1.31
C SER A 233 4.78 12.16 -0.12
N PHE A 234 5.77 12.36 -0.99
CA PHE A 234 5.53 12.62 -2.41
C PHE A 234 5.74 11.36 -3.25
N GLY A 235 4.89 11.19 -4.27
CA GLY A 235 5.14 10.25 -5.36
C GLY A 235 6.20 10.77 -6.33
N ARG A 236 6.38 10.04 -7.44
CA ARG A 236 7.25 10.49 -8.53
C ARG A 236 6.66 11.72 -9.21
N GLY A 237 7.51 12.70 -9.54
CA GLY A 237 7.10 13.86 -10.33
C GLY A 237 6.52 13.44 -11.68
N THR A 238 5.32 13.94 -11.99
CA THR A 238 4.55 13.62 -13.19
C THR A 238 4.65 14.70 -14.27
N TRP A 239 5.06 15.91 -13.88
CA TRP A 239 5.18 17.06 -14.78
C TRP A 239 6.46 17.84 -14.50
N PRO A 240 7.34 18.06 -15.51
CA PRO A 240 8.50 18.93 -15.34
C PRO A 240 8.06 20.40 -15.37
N LEU A 241 8.39 21.16 -14.32
CA LEU A 241 8.34 22.62 -14.38
C LEU A 241 9.51 23.08 -15.25
N ARG A 242 9.20 23.72 -16.38
CA ARG A 242 10.19 24.33 -17.27
C ARG A 242 10.25 25.83 -17.01
#